data_AF-A0AA38I1I3-F1
#
_entry.id   AF-A0AA38I1I3-F1
#
_cell.length_a   1.000
_cell.length_b   1.000
_cell.length_c   1.000
_cell.angle_alpha   90.00
_cell.angle_beta   90.00
_cell.angle_gamma   90.00
#
_symmetry.space_group_name_H-M   'P 1'
#
loop_
_entity.id
_entity.type
_entity.pdbx_description
1 polymer ?
#
loop_
_entity_poly.entity_id
_entity_poly.type
_entity_poly.pdbx_seq_one_letter_code
_entity_poly.pdbx_strand_id
1 'polypeptide(L)'
;MCLFQKYVNAFKILHFQNQILGITVLNTTKNGFKKSNFRIYCNLLALILFSNYTVYTIYTKATIYKSQLLLQTVELIMVVANCTYVVAVWLLAITKHQKTMQLLSKVIHFDQNLHKMGVRINYQKQKKRNLVQLLFNNLKIEELENQKI
;
A
#
# COMPACT_ATOMS: atom_id res chain seq x y z
N MET A 1 9.74 27.52 -4.83
CA MET A 1 9.22 26.27 -4.23
C MET A 1 9.90 25.08 -4.90
N CYS A 2 10.65 24.25 -4.15
CA CYS A 2 11.47 23.16 -4.70
C CYS A 2 10.62 22.10 -5.41
N LEU A 3 11.07 21.60 -6.57
CA LEU A 3 10.39 20.57 -7.38
C LEU A 3 10.07 19.30 -6.58
N PHE A 4 11.01 18.90 -5.71
CA PHE A 4 10.82 17.82 -4.74
C PHE A 4 9.56 18.02 -3.89
N GLN A 5 9.33 19.24 -3.42
CA GLN A 5 8.20 19.55 -2.54
C GLN A 5 6.86 19.58 -3.30
N LYS A 6 6.87 19.95 -4.60
CA LYS A 6 5.69 19.83 -5.46
C LYS A 6 5.34 18.37 -5.74
N TYR A 7 6.33 17.54 -6.05
CA TYR A 7 6.18 16.10 -6.26
C TYR A 7 5.62 15.42 -5.00
N VAL A 8 6.28 15.62 -3.85
CA VAL A 8 5.83 15.06 -2.56
C VAL A 8 4.40 15.51 -2.23
N ASN A 9 4.05 16.77 -2.48
CA ASN A 9 2.71 17.27 -2.16
C ASN A 9 1.62 16.70 -3.08
N ALA A 10 1.93 16.37 -4.33
CA ALA A 10 1.00 15.74 -5.26
C ALA A 10 0.76 14.26 -4.92
N PHE A 11 1.83 13.55 -4.56
CA PHE A 11 1.78 12.14 -4.18
C PHE A 11 1.59 11.90 -2.68
N LYS A 12 1.38 12.96 -1.88
CA LYS A 12 1.28 12.88 -0.42
C LYS A 12 0.22 11.89 0.04
N ILE A 13 -0.95 11.93 -0.62
CA ILE A 13 -2.09 11.07 -0.28
C ILE A 13 -1.76 9.60 -0.58
N LEU A 14 -1.21 9.32 -1.77
CA LEU A 14 -0.81 7.97 -2.17
C LEU A 14 0.32 7.43 -1.27
N HIS A 15 1.31 8.26 -0.95
CA HIS A 15 2.40 7.89 -0.07
C HIS A 15 1.90 7.60 1.35
N PHE A 16 0.93 8.38 1.84
CA PHE A 16 0.28 8.14 3.12
C PHE A 16 -0.51 6.82 3.14
N GLN A 17 -1.21 6.48 2.06
CA GLN A 17 -1.88 5.18 1.93
C GLN A 17 -0.89 4.01 1.90
N ASN A 18 0.18 4.13 1.11
CA ASN A 18 1.24 3.11 1.07
C ASN A 18 1.94 2.94 2.42
N GLN A 19 1.96 4.00 3.24
CA GLN A 19 2.44 3.96 4.60
C GLN A 19 1.48 3.26 5.56
N ILE A 20 0.17 3.50 5.46
CA ILE A 20 -0.86 2.82 6.27
C ILE A 20 -0.90 1.33 5.94
N LEU A 21 -0.85 1.00 4.65
CA LEU A 21 -0.88 -0.38 4.15
C LEU A 21 0.44 -1.14 4.42
N GLY A 22 1.43 -0.50 5.04
CA GLY A 22 2.72 -1.11 5.35
C GLY A 22 3.62 -1.39 4.14
N ILE A 23 3.26 -0.90 2.95
CA ILE A 23 4.00 -1.07 1.70
C ILE A 23 5.30 -0.23 1.70
N THR A 24 5.32 0.87 2.44
CA THR A 24 6.51 1.73 2.55
C THR A 24 6.81 2.12 4.00
N VAL A 25 8.05 1.88 4.43
CA VAL A 25 8.56 2.24 5.77
C VAL A 25 9.30 3.60 5.78
N LEU A 26 9.26 4.29 4.64
CA LEU A 26 9.96 5.56 4.44
C LEU A 26 9.10 6.71 4.96
N ASN A 27 9.74 7.67 5.62
CA ASN A 27 9.17 8.95 5.96
C ASN A 27 9.72 10.04 5.03
N THR A 28 8.90 11.03 4.76
CA THR A 28 9.28 12.18 3.93
C THR A 28 9.84 13.30 4.80
N THR A 29 11.07 13.74 4.53
CA THR A 29 11.66 14.95 5.12
C THR A 29 11.77 16.05 4.06
N LYS A 30 12.13 17.28 4.47
CA LYS A 30 12.29 18.41 3.54
C LYS A 30 13.32 18.15 2.42
N ASN A 31 14.30 17.28 2.67
CA ASN A 31 15.43 17.05 1.78
C ASN A 31 15.48 15.63 1.17
N GLY A 32 14.49 14.76 1.43
CA GLY A 32 14.49 13.40 0.89
C GLY A 32 13.60 12.41 1.63
N PHE A 33 13.81 11.13 1.37
CA PHE A 33 13.17 10.03 2.10
C PHE A 33 14.14 9.50 3.16
N LYS A 34 13.64 9.27 4.38
CA LYS A 34 14.40 8.67 5.47
C LYS A 34 13.64 7.48 6.05
N LYS A 35 14.34 6.41 6.41
CA LYS A 35 13.77 5.27 7.13
C LYS A 35 13.18 5.72 8.48
N SER A 36 11.99 5.23 8.83
CA SER A 36 11.38 5.47 10.13
C SER A 36 11.33 4.18 10.94
N ASN A 37 12.03 4.15 12.08
CA ASN A 37 12.03 2.98 12.97
C ASN A 37 10.63 2.70 13.53
N PHE A 38 9.88 3.75 13.91
CA PHE A 38 8.50 3.62 14.39
C PHE A 38 7.62 2.84 13.40
N ARG A 39 7.71 3.16 12.10
CA ARG A 39 6.92 2.48 11.07
C ARG A 39 7.32 1.01 10.87
N ILE A 40 8.58 0.66 11.13
CA ILE A 40 9.02 -0.75 11.13
C ILE A 40 8.32 -1.49 12.24
N TYR A 41 8.31 -0.92 13.45
CA TYR A 41 7.61 -1.53 14.57
C TYR A 41 6.11 -1.67 14.31
N CYS A 42 5.46 -0.66 13.72
CA CYS A 42 4.06 -0.77 13.30
C CYS A 42 3.84 -1.89 12.28
N ASN A 43 4.72 -2.02 11.27
CA ASN A 43 4.62 -3.11 10.29
C ASN A 43 4.84 -4.48 10.92
N LEU A 44 5.79 -4.62 11.85
CA LEU A 44 6.03 -5.87 12.57
C LEU A 44 4.83 -6.25 13.44
N LEU A 45 4.26 -5.28 14.17
CA LEU A 45 3.04 -5.47 14.95
C LEU A 45 1.87 -5.90 14.06
N ALA A 46 1.68 -5.22 12.93
CA ALA A 46 0.66 -5.57 11.95
C ALA A 46 0.86 -7.00 11.42
N LEU A 47 2.12 -7.41 11.17
CA LEU A 47 2.46 -8.76 10.71
C LEU A 47 2.08 -9.82 11.74
N ILE A 48 2.36 -9.58 13.02
CA ILE A 48 1.98 -10.47 14.12
C ILE A 48 0.46 -10.57 14.25
N LEU A 49 -0.26 -9.44 14.19
CA LEU A 49 -1.73 -9.44 14.28
C LEU A 49 -2.35 -10.17 13.08
N PHE A 50 -1.84 -9.91 11.88
CA PHE A 50 -2.31 -10.52 10.64
C PHE A 50 -2.06 -12.04 10.61
N SER A 51 -0.90 -12.51 11.09
CA SER A 51 -0.62 -13.94 11.16
C SER A 51 -1.57 -14.66 12.11
N ASN A 52 -1.84 -14.07 13.29
CA ASN A 52 -2.80 -14.63 14.25
C ASN A 52 -4.22 -14.69 13.67
N TYR A 53 -4.66 -13.60 13.02
CA TYR A 53 -5.95 -13.55 12.35
C TYR A 53 -6.05 -14.63 11.25
N THR A 54 -5.00 -14.79 10.43
CA THR A 54 -4.99 -15.78 9.35
C THR A 54 -5.11 -17.20 9.88
N VAL A 55 -4.37 -17.54 10.95
CA VAL A 55 -4.45 -18.86 11.59
C VAL A 55 -5.87 -19.12 12.10
N TYR A 56 -6.50 -18.11 12.72
CA TYR A 56 -7.89 -18.20 13.16
C TYR A 56 -8.86 -18.39 11.98
N THR A 57 -8.69 -17.66 10.86
CA THR A 57 -9.51 -17.85 9.65
C THR A 57 -9.36 -19.24 9.05
N ILE A 58 -8.13 -19.76 9.00
CA ILE A 58 -7.88 -21.14 8.52
C ILE A 58 -8.57 -22.15 9.44
N TYR A 59 -8.42 -22.00 10.76
CA TYR A 59 -9.04 -22.89 11.74
C TYR A 59 -10.57 -22.91 11.61
N THR A 60 -11.19 -21.74 11.58
CA THR A 60 -12.66 -21.60 11.46
C THR A 60 -13.18 -22.17 10.15
N LYS A 61 -12.51 -21.90 9.02
CA LYS A 61 -12.89 -22.47 7.72
C LYS A 61 -12.68 -23.97 7.65
N ALA A 62 -11.65 -24.51 8.30
CA ALA A 62 -11.36 -25.95 8.29
C ALA A 62 -12.31 -26.76 9.19
N THR A 63 -12.73 -26.21 10.33
CA THR A 63 -13.44 -26.99 11.37
C THR A 63 -14.91 -26.64 11.55
N ILE A 64 -15.32 -25.39 11.31
CA ILE A 64 -16.66 -24.89 11.67
C ILE A 64 -17.59 -24.85 10.46
N TYR A 65 -17.09 -24.44 9.29
CA TYR A 65 -17.90 -24.32 8.09
C TYR A 65 -18.01 -25.65 7.33
N LYS A 66 -19.19 -26.27 7.37
CA LYS A 66 -19.54 -27.39 6.50
C LYS A 66 -20.07 -26.87 5.16
N SER A 67 -19.17 -26.44 4.27
CA SER A 67 -19.50 -26.24 2.85
C SER A 67 -19.15 -27.50 2.04
N GLN A 68 -19.44 -27.50 0.74
CA GLN A 68 -18.94 -28.56 -0.15
C GLN A 68 -17.41 -28.58 -0.13
N LEU A 69 -16.80 -29.77 -0.01
CA LEU A 69 -15.35 -29.98 0.11
C LEU A 69 -14.52 -29.23 -0.95
N LEU A 70 -15.01 -29.16 -2.20
CA LEU A 70 -14.36 -28.43 -3.29
C LEU A 70 -14.31 -26.91 -3.04
N LEU A 71 -15.39 -26.34 -2.51
CA LEU A 71 -15.47 -24.92 -2.24
C LEU A 71 -14.59 -24.53 -1.04
N GLN A 72 -14.58 -25.37 0.00
CA GLN A 72 -13.73 -25.20 1.18
C GLN A 72 -12.23 -25.24 0.83
N THR A 73 -11.81 -26.18 -0.03
CA THR A 73 -10.41 -26.31 -0.45
C THR A 73 -9.95 -25.11 -1.29
N VAL A 74 -10.76 -24.65 -2.25
CA VAL A 74 -10.45 -23.45 -3.05
C VAL A 74 -10.34 -22.21 -2.17
N GLU A 75 -11.26 -22.02 -1.21
CA GLU A 75 -11.20 -20.90 -0.28
C GLU A 75 -9.95 -20.92 0.60
N LEU A 76 -9.54 -22.09 1.09
CA LEU A 76 -8.32 -22.23 1.88
C LEU A 76 -7.07 -21.90 1.05
N ILE A 77 -7.00 -22.37 -0.20
CA ILE A 77 -5.90 -22.04 -1.12
C ILE A 77 -5.83 -20.53 -1.34
N MET A 78 -6.97 -19.86 -1.58
CA MET A 78 -7.02 -18.41 -1.74
C MET A 78 -6.55 -17.67 -0.48
N VAL A 79 -6.98 -18.09 0.71
CA VAL A 79 -6.56 -17.48 1.98
C VAL A 79 -5.04 -17.61 2.17
N VAL A 80 -4.48 -18.80 1.92
CA VAL A 80 -3.03 -19.05 2.05
C VAL A 80 -2.24 -18.24 1.01
N ALA A 81 -2.70 -18.20 -0.26
CA ALA A 81 -2.06 -17.41 -1.30
C ALA A 81 -2.08 -15.91 -0.98
N ASN A 82 -3.20 -15.38 -0.51
CA ASN A 82 -3.31 -13.97 -0.12
C ASN A 82 -2.43 -13.66 1.10
N CYS A 83 -2.39 -14.56 2.09
CA CYS A 83 -1.53 -14.39 3.26
C CYS A 83 -0.04 -14.34 2.87
N THR A 84 0.41 -15.32 2.09
CA THR A 84 1.81 -15.38 1.62
C THR A 84 2.17 -14.13 0.82
N TYR A 85 1.27 -13.62 -0.02
CA TYR A 85 1.46 -12.35 -0.73
C TYR A 85 1.62 -11.16 0.23
N VAL A 86 0.70 -10.97 1.18
CA VAL A 86 0.76 -9.84 2.14
C VAL A 86 2.04 -9.88 2.98
N VAL A 87 2.38 -11.06 3.51
CA VAL A 87 3.61 -11.26 4.31
C VAL A 87 4.85 -10.95 3.46
N ALA A 88 4.91 -11.42 2.22
CA ALA A 88 6.02 -11.15 1.32
C ALA A 88 6.16 -9.65 1.03
N VAL A 89 5.06 -8.93 0.77
CA VAL A 89 5.07 -7.48 0.54
C VAL A 89 5.60 -6.73 1.76
N TRP A 90 5.14 -7.07 2.97
CA TRP A 90 5.59 -6.42 4.21
C TRP A 90 7.05 -6.73 4.54
N LEU A 91 7.50 -7.97 4.34
CA LEU A 91 8.92 -8.33 4.50
C LEU A 91 9.81 -7.62 3.48
N LEU A 92 9.38 -7.52 2.22
CA LEU A 92 10.10 -6.77 1.19
C LEU A 92 10.16 -5.28 1.50
N ALA A 93 9.08 -4.70 2.03
CA ALA A 93 9.03 -3.31 2.46
C ALA A 93 10.07 -3.01 3.56
N ILE A 94 10.27 -3.94 4.51
CA ILE A 94 11.26 -3.80 5.58
C ILE A 94 12.68 -4.05 5.07
N THR A 95 12.90 -5.14 4.32
CA THR A 95 14.25 -5.59 3.92
C THR A 95 14.83 -4.77 2.77
N LYS A 96 14.01 -4.44 1.76
CA LYS A 96 14.44 -3.73 0.54
C LYS A 96 14.14 -2.24 0.55
N HIS A 97 13.85 -1.65 1.72
CA HIS A 97 13.56 -0.22 1.89
C HIS A 97 14.58 0.72 1.19
N GLN A 98 15.87 0.36 1.18
CA GLN A 98 16.91 1.14 0.49
C GLN A 98 16.72 1.15 -1.04
N LYS A 99 16.35 0.02 -1.65
CA LYS A 99 16.05 -0.04 -3.09
C LYS A 99 14.82 0.79 -3.43
N THR A 100 13.79 0.74 -2.60
CA THR A 100 12.59 1.57 -2.76
C THR A 100 12.93 3.06 -2.67
N MET A 101 13.80 3.45 -1.75
CA MET A 101 14.28 4.82 -1.62
C MET A 101 15.08 5.27 -2.86
N GLN A 102 15.97 4.43 -3.37
CA GLN A 102 16.73 4.70 -4.61
C GLN A 102 15.81 4.87 -5.82
N LEU A 103 14.79 4.01 -5.95
CA LEU A 103 13.79 4.13 -7.02
C LEU A 103 13.02 5.45 -6.92
N LEU A 104 12.52 5.83 -5.75
CA LEU A 104 11.82 7.12 -5.58
C LEU A 104 12.74 8.32 -5.88
N SER A 105 14.00 8.25 -5.47
CA SER A 105 14.98 9.29 -5.78
C SER A 105 15.24 9.41 -7.29
N LYS A 106 15.37 8.28 -8.00
CA LYS A 106 15.51 8.26 -9.46
C LYS A 106 14.29 8.81 -10.18
N VAL A 107 13.08 8.49 -9.72
CA VAL A 107 11.83 9.03 -10.30
C VAL A 107 11.77 10.56 -10.16
N ILE A 108 12.17 11.09 -9.00
CA ILE A 108 12.22 12.55 -8.81
C ILE A 108 13.29 13.19 -9.70
N HIS A 109 14.46 12.57 -9.82
CA HIS A 109 15.52 13.08 -10.69
C HIS A 109 15.08 13.06 -12.17
N PHE A 110 14.38 12.00 -12.59
CA PHE A 110 13.78 11.91 -13.91
C PHE A 110 12.75 13.03 -14.15
N ASP A 111 11.87 13.29 -13.19
CA ASP A 111 10.92 14.41 -13.28
C ASP A 111 11.61 15.78 -13.33
N GLN A 112 12.67 15.98 -12.56
CA GLN A 112 13.49 17.19 -12.63
C GLN A 112 14.10 17.38 -14.03
N ASN A 113 14.56 16.30 -14.65
CA ASN A 113 15.10 16.34 -16.01
C ASN A 113 14.02 16.63 -17.05
N LEU A 114 12.83 16.02 -16.94
CA LEU A 114 11.68 16.36 -17.78
C LEU A 114 11.31 17.84 -17.69
N HIS A 115 11.34 18.40 -16.47
CA HIS A 115 11.05 19.81 -16.25
C HIS A 115 12.10 20.73 -16.91
N LYS A 116 13.38 20.34 -16.91
CA LYS A 116 14.45 21.05 -17.63
C LYS A 116 14.26 21.01 -19.15
N MET A 117 13.67 19.93 -19.67
CA MET A 117 13.32 19.76 -21.09
C MET A 117 12.00 20.48 -21.48
N GLY A 118 11.42 21.28 -20.58
CA GLY A 118 10.18 22.02 -20.83
C GLY A 118 8.90 21.21 -20.62
N VAL A 119 8.98 19.91 -20.30
CA VAL A 119 7.82 19.07 -20.03
C VAL A 119 7.40 19.26 -18.57
N ARG A 120 6.27 19.97 -18.37
CA ARG A 120 5.72 20.23 -17.03
C ARG A 120 4.54 19.33 -16.73
N ILE A 121 4.67 18.50 -15.69
CA ILE A 121 3.54 17.76 -15.13
C ILE A 121 2.64 18.70 -14.34
N ASN A 122 1.34 18.73 -14.67
CA ASN A 122 0.36 19.46 -13.87
C ASN A 122 -0.03 18.65 -12.62
N TYR A 123 0.74 18.86 -11.57
CA TYR A 123 0.57 18.21 -10.26
C TYR A 123 -0.77 18.49 -9.58
N GLN A 124 -1.40 19.65 -9.82
CA GLN A 124 -2.72 19.95 -9.26
C GLN A 124 -3.81 19.07 -9.89
N LYS A 125 -3.75 18.92 -11.22
CA LYS A 125 -4.65 18.02 -11.95
C LYS A 125 -4.50 16.58 -11.47
N GLN A 126 -3.26 16.12 -11.26
CA GLN A 126 -2.99 14.77 -10.77
C GLN A 126 -3.45 14.56 -9.32
N LYS A 127 -3.25 15.54 -8.44
CA LYS A 127 -3.76 15.48 -7.06
C LYS A 127 -5.29 15.36 -7.04
N LYS A 128 -6.00 16.16 -7.84
CA LYS A 128 -7.47 16.10 -7.95
C LYS A 128 -7.92 14.73 -8.48
N ARG A 129 -7.25 14.20 -9.51
CA ARG A 129 -7.54 12.87 -10.06
C ARG A 129 -7.37 11.76 -9.03
N ASN A 130 -6.26 11.75 -8.29
CA ASN A 130 -6.03 10.78 -7.23
C ASN A 130 -7.12 10.86 -6.14
N LEU A 131 -7.52 12.07 -5.74
CA LEU A 131 -8.53 12.28 -4.71
C LEU A 131 -9.92 11.80 -5.18
N VAL A 132 -10.32 12.12 -6.42
CA VAL A 132 -11.57 11.63 -7.02
C VAL A 132 -11.55 10.11 -7.10
N GLN A 133 -10.46 9.51 -7.55
CA GLN A 133 -10.37 8.05 -7.69
C GLN A 133 -10.48 7.33 -6.34
N LEU A 134 -9.96 7.93 -5.27
CA LEU A 134 -10.12 7.40 -3.92
C LEU A 134 -11.55 7.51 -3.40
N LEU A 135 -12.20 8.66 -3.60
CA LEU A 135 -13.60 8.83 -3.22
C LEU A 135 -14.51 7.86 -3.99
N PHE A 136 -14.30 7.73 -5.30
CA PHE A 136 -15.10 6.84 -6.14
C PHE A 136 -14.92 5.37 -5.79
N ASN A 137 -13.69 4.93 -5.49
CA ASN A 137 -13.43 3.56 -5.05
C ASN A 137 -14.09 3.26 -3.69
N ASN A 138 -14.10 4.22 -2.76
CA ASN A 138 -14.73 4.05 -1.45
C ASN A 138 -16.27 4.00 -1.56
N LEU A 139 -16.87 4.90 -2.34
CA LEU A 139 -18.32 4.92 -2.59
C LEU A 139 -18.80 3.64 -3.27
N LYS A 140 -18.02 3.10 -4.21
CA LYS A 140 -18.35 1.85 -4.89
C LYS A 140 -18.30 0.63 -3.96
N ILE A 141 -17.45 0.67 -2.92
CA ILE A 141 -17.41 -0.36 -1.88
C ILE A 141 -18.65 -0.26 -0.98
N GLU A 142 -19.06 0.95 -0.59
CA GLU A 142 -20.30 1.17 0.19
C GLU A 142 -21.56 0.74 -0.56
N GLU A 143 -21.67 0.99 -1.87
CA GLU A 143 -22.80 0.52 -2.68
C GLU A 143 -22.83 -1.01 -2.80
N LEU A 144 -21.67 -1.67 -2.91
CA LEU A 144 -21.57 -3.13 -2.95
C LEU A 144 -21.87 -3.81 -1.61
N GLU A 145 -21.61 -3.12 -0.49
CA GLU A 145 -22.02 -3.58 0.84
C GLU A 145 -23.52 -3.39 1.07
N ASN A 146 -24.11 -2.28 0.61
CA ASN A 146 -25.55 -2.01 0.74
C ASN A 146 -26.42 -2.89 -0.18
N GLN A 147 -25.88 -3.44 -1.27
CA GLN A 147 -26.59 -4.39 -2.16
C GLN A 147 -26.49 -5.85 -1.71
N LYS A 148 -25.72 -6.16 -0.65
CA LYS A 148 -25.59 -7.52 -0.09
C LYS A 148 -26.48 -7.77 1.14
N ILE A 149 -27.33 -6.80 1.49
CA ILE A 149 -28.41 -6.91 2.48
C ILE A 149 -29.72 -7.16 1.73
#